data_AF-A0A7S2C6K6-F1
#
_entry.id   AF-A0A7S2C6K6-F1
#
_cell.length_a   1.000
_cell.length_b   1.000
_cell.length_c   1.000
_cell.angle_alpha   90.00
_cell.angle_beta   90.00
_cell.angle_gamma   90.00
#
_symmetry.space_group_name_H-M   'P 1'
#
loop_
_entity.id
_entity.type
_entity.pdbx_description
1 polymer ?
#
loop_
_entity_poly.entity_id
_entity_poly.type
_entity_poly.pdbx_seq_one_letter_code
_entity_poly.pdbx_strand_id
1 'polypeptide(L)'
;ASKMPKENWAGAEWVMLNMVLAVGDRLLQRLMLAKDQHPVEISKTGVTLLNNLEGMVPLLLVAWLKGEFHEVPQAFAHLTAAGWGWVLSSCVVGAGISYSGIWAQSMISATSFLVLVNANKFFVIFL
;
A
#
# COMPACT_ATOMS: atom_id res chain seq x y z
N ALA A 1 9.34 -14.79 -32.07
CA ALA A 1 9.43 -13.35 -31.75
C ALA A 1 8.08 -12.92 -31.18
N SER A 2 8.03 -12.69 -29.86
CA SER A 2 6.83 -12.26 -29.14
C SER A 2 6.31 -10.95 -29.73
N LYS A 3 5.12 -10.98 -30.35
CA LYS A 3 4.44 -9.78 -30.81
C LYS A 3 3.89 -9.07 -29.57
N MET A 4 4.54 -7.99 -29.14
CA MET A 4 3.91 -7.08 -28.17
C MET A 4 2.58 -6.60 -28.77
N PRO A 5 1.43 -6.85 -28.12
CA PRO A 5 0.15 -6.37 -28.60
C PRO A 5 0.19 -4.83 -28.55
N LYS A 6 0.02 -4.19 -29.71
CA LYS A 6 0.08 -2.74 -29.89
C LYS A 6 -1.11 -1.98 -29.27
N GLU A 7 -1.89 -2.63 -28.41
CA GLU A 7 -3.18 -2.14 -27.88
C GLU A 7 -3.14 -1.65 -26.43
N ASN A 8 -2.02 -1.73 -25.71
CA ASN A 8 -1.98 -1.36 -24.29
C ASN A 8 -0.93 -0.30 -23.93
N TRP A 9 -0.71 0.72 -24.76
CA TRP A 9 0.05 1.91 -24.35
C TRP A 9 -0.57 2.59 -23.12
N ALA A 10 -1.89 2.54 -22.98
CA ALA A 10 -2.60 3.00 -21.79
C ALA A 10 -2.07 2.33 -20.50
N GLY A 11 -1.71 1.04 -20.54
CA GLY A 11 -1.11 0.35 -19.39
C GLY A 11 0.26 0.93 -19.01
N ALA A 12 1.08 1.29 -20.01
CA ALA A 12 2.38 1.92 -19.76
C ALA A 12 2.23 3.32 -19.14
N GLU A 13 1.24 4.10 -19.59
CA GLU A 13 0.92 5.42 -19.02
C GLU A 13 0.47 5.30 -17.56
N TRP A 14 -0.42 4.35 -17.24
CA TRP A 14 -0.86 4.08 -15.87
C TRP A 14 0.29 3.64 -14.96
N VAL A 15 1.20 2.81 -15.47
CA VAL A 15 2.40 2.40 -14.73
C VAL A 15 3.31 3.60 -14.45
N MET A 16 3.57 4.46 -15.45
CA MET A 16 4.39 5.64 -15.26
C MET A 16 3.78 6.62 -14.25
N LEU A 17 2.47 6.87 -14.35
CA LEU A 17 1.75 7.71 -13.39
C LEU A 17 1.79 7.13 -11.98
N ASN A 18 1.58 5.82 -11.83
CA ASN A 18 1.71 5.14 -10.56
C ASN A 18 3.11 5.27 -9.97
N MET A 19 4.17 5.15 -10.78
CA MET A 19 5.55 5.31 -10.32
C MET A 19 5.84 6.72 -9.81
N VAL A 20 5.38 7.76 -10.52
CA VAL A 20 5.56 9.16 -10.09
C VAL A 20 4.83 9.41 -8.77
N LEU A 21 3.57 8.98 -8.66
CA LEU A 21 2.80 9.11 -7.41
C LEU A 21 3.43 8.34 -6.27
N ALA A 22 3.91 7.12 -6.53
CA ALA A 22 4.57 6.30 -5.52
C ALA A 22 5.88 6.94 -5.02
N VAL A 23 6.68 7.54 -5.90
CA VAL A 23 7.90 8.26 -5.49
C VAL A 23 7.52 9.52 -4.69
N GLY A 24 6.54 10.29 -5.15
CA GLY A 24 6.06 11.49 -4.45
C GLY A 24 5.58 11.18 -3.03
N ASP A 25 4.75 10.15 -2.86
CA ASP A 25 4.28 9.66 -1.56
C ASP A 25 5.45 9.32 -0.62
N ARG A 26 6.44 8.57 -1.09
CA ARG A 26 7.60 8.19 -0.27
C ARG A 26 8.49 9.38 0.12
N LEU A 27 8.62 10.36 -0.77
CA LEU A 27 9.34 11.59 -0.47
C LEU A 27 8.59 12.44 0.57
N LEU A 28 7.26 12.58 0.44
CA LEU A 28 6.43 13.30 1.41
C LEU A 28 6.42 12.59 2.77
N GLN A 29 6.25 11.27 2.81
CA GLN A 29 6.33 10.49 4.05
C GLN A 29 7.69 10.63 4.72
N ARG A 30 8.79 10.57 3.95
CA ARG A 30 10.13 10.81 4.51
C ARG A 30 10.25 12.25 5.04
N LEU A 31 9.77 13.25 4.31
CA LEU A 31 9.79 14.65 4.74
C LEU A 31 9.07 14.86 6.07
N MET A 32 7.91 14.20 6.25
CA MET A 32 7.08 14.32 7.45
C MET A 32 7.57 13.49 8.65
N LEU A 33 8.36 12.43 8.40
CA LEU A 33 8.76 11.44 9.43
C LEU A 33 10.25 11.45 9.80
N ALA A 34 11.10 12.07 8.97
CA ALA A 34 12.53 12.16 9.20
C ALA A 34 12.84 13.06 10.41
N LYS A 35 13.54 12.51 11.41
CA LYS A 35 13.94 13.24 12.63
C LYS A 35 14.90 14.40 12.35
N ASP A 36 15.62 14.30 11.24
CA ASP A 36 16.59 15.25 10.71
C ASP A 36 15.96 16.43 9.94
N GLN A 37 14.62 16.45 9.79
CA GLN A 37 13.89 17.51 9.08
C GLN A 37 12.91 18.23 10.02
N HIS A 38 11.72 18.62 9.53
CA HIS A 38 10.62 19.17 10.32
C HIS A 38 9.57 18.09 10.58
N PRO A 39 9.83 17.12 11.49
CA PRO A 39 8.92 16.02 11.71
C PRO A 39 7.60 16.55 12.28
N VAL A 40 6.48 16.07 11.74
CA VAL A 40 5.19 16.30 12.37
C VAL A 40 5.15 15.47 13.65
N GLU A 41 4.82 16.08 14.78
CA GLU A 41 4.72 15.37 16.06
C GLU A 41 3.49 14.45 16.09
N ILE A 42 3.60 13.31 15.42
CA ILE A 42 2.60 12.24 15.45
C ILE A 42 3.32 10.96 15.89
N SER A 43 2.71 10.22 16.82
CA SER A 43 3.25 8.92 17.21
C SER A 43 3.29 7.98 16.01
N LYS A 44 4.29 7.09 15.94
CA LYS A 44 4.41 6.11 14.84
C LYS A 44 3.14 5.25 14.68
N THR A 45 2.49 4.95 15.80
CA THR A 45 1.18 4.28 15.83
C THR A 45 0.08 5.16 15.23
N GLY A 46 0.06 6.46 15.55
CA GLY A 46 -0.86 7.43 14.97
C GLY A 46 -0.72 7.56 13.46
N VAL A 47 0.52 7.64 12.95
CA VAL A 47 0.80 7.66 11.50
C VAL A 47 0.33 6.36 10.85
N THR A 48 0.52 5.22 11.51
CA THR A 48 0.06 3.91 11.01
C THR A 48 -1.46 3.86 10.90
N LEU A 49 -2.18 4.34 11.92
CA LEU A 49 -3.64 4.41 11.90
C LEU A 49 -4.14 5.37 10.83
N LEU A 50 -3.56 6.58 10.74
CA LEU A 50 -3.92 7.56 9.72
C LEU A 50 -3.72 7.01 8.32
N ASN A 51 -2.58 6.39 8.03
CA ASN A 51 -2.31 5.80 6.72
C ASN A 51 -3.33 4.71 6.32
N ASN A 52 -3.73 3.85 7.27
CA ASN A 52 -4.71 2.81 6.99
C ASN A 52 -6.14 3.37 6.86
N LEU A 53 -6.52 4.36 7.67
CA LEU A 53 -7.84 5.01 7.61
C LEU A 53 -7.98 5.88 6.36
N GLU A 54 -6.97 6.65 6.02
CA GLU A 54 -6.94 7.46 4.80
C GLU A 54 -7.01 6.56 3.56
N GLY A 55 -6.36 5.40 3.58
CA GLY A 55 -6.48 4.38 2.54
C GLY A 55 -7.90 3.84 2.35
N MET A 56 -8.76 3.89 3.36
CA MET A 56 -10.17 3.50 3.23
C MET A 56 -10.98 4.49 2.39
N VAL A 57 -10.62 5.77 2.39
CA VAL A 57 -11.37 6.81 1.65
C VAL A 57 -11.39 6.56 0.14
N PRO A 58 -10.25 6.41 -0.57
CA PRO A 58 -10.27 6.12 -2.00
C PRO A 58 -10.87 4.74 -2.28
N LEU A 59 -10.67 3.75 -1.40
CA LEU A 59 -11.28 2.43 -1.53
C LEU A 59 -12.81 2.51 -1.55
N LEU A 60 -13.40 3.18 -0.56
CA LEU A 60 -14.86 3.35 -0.45
C LEU A 60 -15.43 4.21 -1.59
N LEU A 61 -14.70 5.22 -2.04
CA LEU A 61 -15.09 6.03 -3.19
C LEU A 61 -15.16 5.19 -4.47
N VAL A 62 -14.16 4.35 -4.73
CA VAL A 62 -14.16 3.45 -5.89
C VAL A 62 -15.28 2.43 -5.78
N ALA A 63 -15.48 1.82 -4.61
CA ALA A 63 -16.58 0.89 -4.36
C ALA A 63 -17.96 1.54 -4.61
N TRP A 64 -18.11 2.82 -4.24
CA TRP A 64 -19.33 3.59 -4.53
C TRP A 64 -19.54 3.80 -6.02
N LEU A 65 -18.51 4.27 -6.73
CA LEU A 65 -18.58 4.55 -8.18
C LEU A 65 -18.80 3.28 -9.01
N LYS A 66 -18.33 2.12 -8.53
CA LYS A 66 -18.51 0.81 -9.17
C LYS A 66 -19.80 0.09 -8.79
N GLY A 67 -20.49 0.55 -7.73
CA GLY A 67 -21.72 -0.08 -7.25
C GLY A 67 -21.49 -1.42 -6.52
N GLU A 68 -20.26 -1.71 -6.10
CA GLU A 68 -19.87 -3.01 -5.51
C GLU A 68 -20.42 -3.24 -4.11
N PHE A 69 -21.01 -2.23 -3.47
CA PHE A 69 -21.62 -2.37 -2.13
C PHE A 69 -22.71 -3.43 -2.06
N HIS A 70 -23.38 -3.74 -3.18
CA HIS A 70 -24.40 -4.78 -3.21
C HIS A 70 -23.82 -6.21 -3.12
N GLU A 71 -22.55 -6.39 -3.50
CA GLU A 71 -21.87 -7.69 -3.47
C GLU A 71 -21.29 -8.00 -2.08
N VAL A 72 -21.11 -6.97 -1.25
CA VAL A 72 -20.53 -7.09 0.09
C VAL A 72 -21.32 -8.07 0.98
N PRO A 73 -22.66 -7.99 1.12
CA PRO A 73 -23.41 -8.93 1.95
C PRO A 73 -23.30 -10.39 1.48
N GLN A 74 -23.23 -10.61 0.16
CA GLN A 74 -23.05 -11.95 -0.42
C GLN A 74 -21.66 -12.49 -0.10
N ALA A 75 -20.61 -11.67 -0.25
CA ALA A 75 -19.25 -12.03 0.11
C ALA A 75 -19.11 -12.41 1.59
N PHE A 76 -19.77 -11.68 2.50
CA PHE A 76 -19.83 -12.03 3.92
C PHE A 76 -20.56 -13.34 4.19
N ALA A 77 -21.65 -13.62 3.47
CA ALA A 77 -22.42 -14.86 3.64
C ALA A 77 -21.63 -16.10 3.20
N HIS A 78 -20.73 -15.97 2.23
CA HIS A 78 -19.87 -17.04 1.73
C HIS A 78 -18.58 -17.24 2.56
N LEU A 79 -18.32 -16.39 3.57
CA LEU A 79 -17.10 -16.46 4.36
C LEU A 79 -17.16 -17.63 5.35
N THR A 80 -16.32 -18.64 5.13
CA THR A 80 -16.17 -19.76 6.08
C THR A 80 -15.42 -19.32 7.34
N ALA A 81 -15.50 -20.10 8.42
CA ALA A 81 -14.73 -19.85 9.65
C ALA A 81 -13.22 -19.80 9.39
N ALA A 82 -12.72 -20.64 8.48
CA ALA A 82 -11.32 -20.58 8.02
C ALA A 82 -11.03 -19.30 7.23
N GLY A 83 -11.97 -18.85 6.38
CA GLY A 83 -11.88 -17.58 5.66
C GLY A 83 -11.76 -16.38 6.61
N TRP A 84 -12.55 -16.36 7.69
CA TRP A 84 -12.44 -15.36 8.75
C TRP A 84 -11.07 -15.40 9.43
N GLY A 85 -10.55 -16.59 9.72
CA GLY A 85 -9.19 -16.76 10.25
C GLY A 85 -8.12 -16.12 9.34
N TRP A 86 -8.21 -16.35 8.03
CA TRP A 86 -7.28 -15.78 7.05
C TRP A 86 -7.40 -14.25 6.94
N VAL A 87 -8.63 -13.71 6.94
CA VAL A 87 -8.87 -12.27 6.90
C VAL A 87 -8.31 -11.59 8.15
N LEU A 88 -8.57 -12.13 9.34
CA LEU A 88 -8.03 -11.56 10.57
C LEU A 88 -6.50 -11.65 10.60
N SER A 89 -5.94 -12.77 10.15
CA SER A 89 -4.48 -12.96 10.07
C SER A 89 -3.84 -11.97 9.11
N SER A 90 -4.44 -11.73 7.94
CA SER A 90 -3.92 -10.76 6.97
C SER A 90 -3.99 -9.33 7.50
N CYS A 91 -5.03 -8.96 8.25
CA CYS A 91 -5.12 -7.67 8.92
C CYS A 91 -3.99 -7.46 9.94
N VAL A 92 -3.70 -8.47 10.78
CA VAL A 92 -2.62 -8.40 11.79
C VAL A 92 -1.26 -8.26 11.11
N VAL A 93 -0.98 -9.10 10.12
CA VAL A 93 0.27 -9.05 9.34
C VAL A 93 0.38 -7.72 8.59
N GLY A 94 -0.71 -7.25 7.98
CA GLY A 94 -0.78 -5.97 7.26
C GLY A 94 -0.49 -4.77 8.17
N ALA A 95 -1.06 -4.75 9.37
CA ALA A 95 -0.76 -3.72 10.37
C ALA A 95 0.72 -3.74 10.79
N GLY A 96 1.30 -4.94 10.97
CA GLY A 96 2.71 -5.13 11.27
C GLY A 96 3.63 -4.61 10.16
N ILE A 97 3.29 -4.88 8.89
CA ILE A 97 4.01 -4.37 7.71
C ILE A 97 3.90 -2.84 7.66
N SER A 98 2.70 -2.28 7.86
CA SER A 98 2.48 -0.83 7.84
C SER A 98 3.30 -0.12 8.90
N TYR A 99 3.30 -0.61 10.15
CA TYR A 99 4.09 -0.03 11.23
C TYR A 99 5.59 -0.15 10.97
N SER A 100 6.05 -1.34 10.55
CA SER A 100 7.47 -1.59 10.25
C SER A 100 7.96 -0.72 9.08
N GLY A 101 7.13 -0.51 8.07
CA GLY A 101 7.42 0.37 6.95
C GLY A 101 7.57 1.84 7.36
N ILE A 102 6.66 2.36 8.18
CA ILE A 102 6.77 3.72 8.74
C ILE A 102 8.03 3.85 9.62
N TRP A 103 8.30 2.84 10.45
CA TRP A 103 9.48 2.84 11.29
C TRP A 103 10.77 2.82 10.47
N ALA A 104 10.87 1.95 9.46
CA ALA A 104 12.00 1.92 8.53
C ALA A 104 12.18 3.27 7.81
N GLN A 105 11.11 3.85 7.26
CA GLN A 105 11.14 5.16 6.61
C GLN A 105 11.62 6.29 7.54
N SER A 106 11.39 6.20 8.85
CA SER A 106 11.92 7.16 9.82
C SER A 106 13.44 7.04 10.04
N MET A 107 14.03 5.86 9.79
CA MET A 107 15.44 5.56 10.03
C MET A 107 16.34 5.70 8.80
N ILE A 108 15.80 5.44 7.60
CA ILE A 108 16.58 5.44 6.35
C ILE A 108 16.05 6.47 5.35
N SER A 109 16.88 6.82 4.36
CA SER A 109 16.47 7.71 3.27
C SER A 109 15.35 7.10 2.40
N ALA A 110 14.57 7.95 1.72
CA ALA A 110 13.54 7.51 0.79
C ALA A 110 14.10 6.60 -0.33
N THR A 111 15.30 6.91 -0.84
CA THR A 111 15.99 6.09 -1.85
C THR A 111 16.35 4.71 -1.31
N SER A 112 16.91 4.65 -0.09
CA SER A 112 17.25 3.39 0.57
C SER A 112 15.99 2.54 0.82
N PHE A 113 14.90 3.17 1.20
CA PHE A 113 13.61 2.49 1.37
C PHE A 113 13.06 1.95 0.05
N LEU A 114 13.18 2.69 -1.05
CA LEU A 114 12.78 2.21 -2.38
C LEU A 114 13.60 0.99 -2.82
N VAL A 115 14.91 1.01 -2.57
CA VAL A 115 15.79 -0.14 -2.82
C VAL A 115 15.39 -1.34 -1.96
N LEU A 116 15.10 -1.14 -0.67
CA LEU A 116 14.64 -2.19 0.24
C LEU A 116 13.34 -2.84 -0.26
N VAL A 117 12.36 -2.05 -0.68
CA VAL A 117 11.09 -2.56 -1.21
C VAL A 117 11.31 -3.36 -2.50
N ASN A 118 12.17 -2.89 -3.40
CA ASN A 118 12.50 -3.63 -4.62
C ASN A 118 13.24 -4.94 -4.32
N ALA A 119 14.19 -4.94 -3.37
CA ALA A 119 14.87 -6.15 -2.93
C ALA A 119 13.89 -7.16 -2.30
N ASN A 120 12.94 -6.69 -1.49
CA ASN A 120 11.90 -7.53 -0.91
C ASN A 120 11.01 -8.18 -1.99
N LYS A 121 10.67 -7.46 -3.07
CA LYS A 121 9.92 -8.04 -4.21
C LYS A 121 10.68 -9.19 -4.85
N PHE A 122 12.00 -9.04 -5.07
CA PHE A 122 12.81 -10.14 -5.60
C PHE A 122 12.83 -11.33 -4.64
N PHE A 123 13.02 -11.08 -3.35
CA PHE A 123 13.05 -12.15 -2.34
C PHE A 123 11.76 -12.97 -2.33
N VAL A 124 10.59 -12.32 -2.36
CA VAL A 124 9.29 -13.00 -2.39
C VAL A 124 9.09 -13.82 -3.66
N ILE A 125 9.66 -13.41 -4.81
CA ILE A 125 9.57 -14.18 -6.06
C ILE A 125 10.39 -15.48 -5.98
N PHE A 126 11.49 -15.49 -5.24
CA PHE A 126 12.39 -16.65 -5.12
C PHE A 126 11.99 -17.63 -4.01
N LEU A 127 11.05 -17.26 -3.14
CA LEU A 127 10.59 -18.06 -2.01
C LEU A 127 9.34 -18.86 -2.40
#